data_AF-A0A963CUP0-F1
#
_entry.id   AF-A0A963CUP0-F1
#
_cell.length_a   1.000
_cell.length_b   1.000
_cell.length_c   1.000
_cell.angle_alpha   90.00
_cell.angle_beta   90.00
_cell.angle_gamma   90.00
#
_symmetry.space_group_name_H-M   'P 1'
#
loop_
_entity.id
_entity.type
_entity.pdbx_description
1 polymer ?
#
loop_
_entity_poly.entity_id
_entity_poly.type
_entity_poly.pdbx_seq_one_letter_code
_entity_poly.pdbx_strand_id
1 'polypeptide(L)'
;MPSADPEIAELNLLWLIKARELARDNRKKAAVVLGLDARLLEAISRLSLSELNTMAQSGVMQFQPRFRSALLRRLIEQGGTPALSIRLQSLLMAAGEQAP
;
A
#
# COMPACT_ATOMS: atom_id res chain seq x y z
N MET A 1 1.34 25.75 9.01
CA MET A 1 1.91 24.81 8.01
C MET A 1 1.05 24.90 6.76
N PRO A 2 1.59 24.77 5.53
CA PRO A 2 0.74 24.66 4.36
C PRO A 2 -0.25 23.51 4.59
N SER A 3 -1.51 23.73 4.22
CA SER A 3 -2.52 22.67 4.25
C SER A 3 -1.98 21.49 3.44
N ALA A 4 -2.11 20.27 3.97
CA ALA A 4 -1.80 19.07 3.21
C ALA A 4 -2.53 19.13 1.87
N ASP A 5 -1.85 18.75 0.79
CA ASP A 5 -2.47 18.62 -0.52
C ASP A 5 -3.72 17.73 -0.37
N PRO A 6 -4.91 18.23 -0.75
CA PRO A 6 -6.16 17.50 -0.51
C PRO A 6 -6.20 16.16 -1.25
N GLU A 7 -5.57 16.05 -2.41
CA GLU A 7 -5.51 14.79 -3.17
C GLU A 7 -4.59 13.77 -2.48
N ILE A 8 -3.47 14.23 -1.91
CA ILE A 8 -2.58 13.38 -1.11
C ILE A 8 -3.29 12.90 0.16
N ALA A 9 -4.03 13.78 0.84
CA ALA A 9 -4.81 13.41 2.01
C ALA A 9 -5.90 12.38 1.66
N GLU A 10 -6.59 12.56 0.53
CA GLU A 10 -7.59 11.59 0.04
C GLU A 10 -6.97 10.23 -0.26
N LEU A 11 -5.85 10.19 -0.99
CA LEU A 11 -5.13 8.95 -1.30
C LEU A 11 -4.66 8.22 -0.04
N ASN A 12 -4.11 8.97 0.92
CA ASN A 12 -3.71 8.41 2.21
C ASN A 12 -4.90 7.79 2.95
N LEU A 13 -6.02 8.51 3.01
CA LEU A 13 -7.22 8.03 3.70
C LEU A 13 -7.78 6.76 3.06
N LEU A 14 -7.90 6.74 1.73
CA LEU A 14 -8.35 5.55 0.98
C LEU A 14 -7.44 4.35 1.24
N TRP A 15 -6.12 4.57 1.22
CA TRP A 15 -5.14 3.51 1.52
C TRP A 15 -5.28 3.00 2.95
N LEU A 16 -5.36 3.89 3.94
CA LEU A 16 -5.51 3.56 5.36
C LEU A 16 -6.78 2.78 5.66
N ILE A 17 -7.91 3.20 5.08
CA ILE A 17 -9.21 2.50 5.20
C ILE A 17 -9.07 1.09 4.63
N LYS A 18 -8.50 0.95 3.42
CA LYS A 18 -8.34 -0.35 2.79
C LYS A 18 -7.43 -1.28 3.58
N ALA A 19 -6.34 -0.75 4.13
CA ALA A 19 -5.42 -1.50 4.96
C ALA A 19 -6.12 -2.05 6.21
N ARG A 20 -6.92 -1.23 6.88
CA ARG A 20 -7.70 -1.62 8.06
C ARG A 20 -8.77 -2.65 7.75
N GLU A 21 -9.51 -2.50 6.66
CA GLU A 21 -10.52 -3.47 6.23
C GLU A 21 -9.90 -4.85 6.01
N LEU A 22 -8.82 -4.92 5.21
CA LEU A 22 -8.13 -6.18 4.93
C LEU A 22 -7.53 -6.79 6.20
N ALA A 23 -6.96 -5.96 7.09
CA ALA A 23 -6.38 -6.43 8.34
C ALA A 23 -7.43 -7.02 9.30
N ARG A 24 -8.68 -6.53 9.25
CA ARG A 24 -9.82 -7.05 10.04
C ARG A 24 -10.42 -8.32 9.42
N ASP A 25 -10.51 -8.38 8.11
CA ASP A 25 -11.06 -9.52 7.38
C ASP A 25 -10.11 -10.73 7.41
N ASN A 26 -8.89 -10.57 6.86
CA ASN A 26 -7.90 -11.64 6.80
C ASN A 26 -6.49 -11.07 6.85
N ARG A 27 -5.91 -11.03 8.07
CA ARG A 27 -4.58 -10.45 8.31
C ARG A 27 -3.46 -11.12 7.51
N LYS A 28 -3.52 -12.43 7.27
CA LYS A 28 -2.52 -13.14 6.45
C LYS A 28 -2.57 -12.69 4.99
N LYS A 29 -3.78 -12.59 4.43
CA LYS A 29 -3.99 -12.06 3.09
C LYS A 29 -3.57 -10.60 2.99
N ALA A 30 -3.89 -9.79 3.99
CA ALA A 30 -3.49 -8.39 4.07
C ALA A 30 -1.96 -8.22 4.03
N ALA A 31 -1.21 -9.06 4.76
CA ALA A 31 0.25 -9.04 4.75
C ALA A 31 0.82 -9.29 3.35
N VAL A 32 0.27 -10.25 2.62
CA VAL A 32 0.72 -10.56 1.25
C VAL A 32 0.35 -9.42 0.28
N VAL A 33 -0.92 -8.99 0.30
CA VAL A 33 -1.45 -8.00 -0.64
C VAL A 33 -0.81 -6.62 -0.41
N LEU A 34 -0.77 -6.16 0.83
CA LEU A 34 -0.28 -4.83 1.20
C LEU A 34 1.23 -4.79 1.42
N GLY A 35 1.86 -5.94 1.70
CA GLY A 35 3.28 -6.00 1.99
C GLY A 35 3.67 -5.50 3.37
N LEU A 36 2.71 -5.46 4.29
CA LEU A 36 2.91 -4.94 5.64
C LEU A 36 3.20 -6.09 6.60
N ASP A 37 3.99 -5.80 7.62
CA ASP A 37 4.25 -6.76 8.69
C ASP A 37 3.00 -6.98 9.56
N ALA A 38 2.97 -8.12 10.26
CA ALA A 38 1.80 -8.54 11.03
C ALA A 38 1.50 -7.60 12.22
N ARG A 39 2.52 -6.97 12.83
CA ARG A 39 2.33 -6.07 13.99
C ARG A 39 1.74 -4.74 13.54
N LEU A 40 2.20 -4.21 12.41
CA LEU A 40 1.60 -3.02 11.81
C LEU A 40 0.15 -3.26 11.40
N LEU A 41 -0.16 -4.40 10.78
CA LEU A 41 -1.54 -4.76 10.44
C LEU A 41 -2.42 -4.92 11.69
N GLU A 42 -1.88 -5.46 12.77
CA GLU A 42 -2.58 -5.52 14.04
C GLU A 42 -2.89 -4.12 14.58
N ALA A 43 -1.91 -3.21 14.58
CA ALA A 43 -2.11 -1.82 14.99
C ALA A 43 -3.16 -1.11 14.13
N ILE A 44 -3.03 -1.18 12.79
CA ILE A 44 -3.96 -0.56 11.84
C ILE A 44 -5.39 -1.09 12.03
N SER A 45 -5.56 -2.38 12.34
CA SER A 45 -6.88 -2.98 12.54
C SER A 45 -7.68 -2.38 13.70
N ARG A 46 -7.00 -1.75 14.68
CA ARG A 46 -7.61 -1.19 15.89
C ARG A 46 -7.97 0.29 15.76
N LEU A 47 -7.45 0.99 14.76
CA LEU A 47 -7.70 2.42 14.56
C LEU A 47 -9.19 2.71 14.29
N SER A 48 -9.65 3.86 14.75
CA SER A 48 -10.95 4.45 14.43
C SER A 48 -10.89 5.23 13.12
N LEU A 49 -12.05 5.52 12.52
CA LEU A 49 -12.09 6.35 11.30
C LEU A 49 -11.54 7.77 11.54
N SER A 50 -11.76 8.32 12.74
CA SER A 50 -11.22 9.63 13.12
C SER A 50 -9.69 9.62 13.13
N GLU A 51 -9.08 8.60 13.75
CA GLU A 51 -7.62 8.44 13.75
C GLU A 51 -7.06 8.28 12.34
N LEU A 52 -7.71 7.49 11.48
CA LEU A 52 -7.28 7.37 10.08
C LEU A 52 -7.36 8.72 9.35
N ASN A 53 -8.41 9.50 9.58
CA ASN A 53 -8.56 10.83 8.98
C ASN A 53 -7.48 11.79 9.48
N THR A 54 -7.15 11.79 10.77
CA THR A 54 -6.03 12.58 11.31
C THR A 54 -4.70 12.17 10.70
N MET A 55 -4.43 10.87 10.59
CA MET A 55 -3.21 10.36 9.97
C MET A 55 -3.11 10.78 8.49
N ALA A 56 -4.19 10.73 7.74
CA ALA A 56 -4.21 11.07 6.33
C ALA A 56 -3.71 12.50 6.03
N GLN A 57 -3.89 13.43 6.99
CA GLN A 57 -3.48 14.83 6.92
C GLN A 57 -1.97 15.06 7.14
N SER A 58 -1.14 14.02 7.05
CA SER A 58 0.31 14.11 7.27
C SER A 58 1.07 15.02 6.29
N GLY A 59 0.46 15.41 5.17
CA GLY A 59 1.07 16.26 4.13
C GLY A 59 2.06 15.52 3.22
N VAL A 60 2.29 14.23 3.44
CA VAL A 60 3.15 13.37 2.63
C VAL A 60 2.43 12.06 2.31
N MET A 61 2.85 11.36 1.26
CA MET A 61 2.30 10.05 0.90
C MET A 61 2.69 9.00 1.95
N GLN A 62 1.71 8.28 2.49
CA GLN A 62 1.88 7.30 3.56
C GLN A 62 2.11 5.87 3.07
N PHE A 63 2.15 5.69 1.76
CA PHE A 63 2.44 4.43 1.11
C PHE A 63 3.46 4.65 -0.01
N GLN A 64 4.16 3.59 -0.37
CA GLN A 64 5.07 3.59 -1.50
C GLN A 64 4.79 2.38 -2.40
N PRO A 65 4.99 2.50 -3.71
CA PRO A 65 4.94 1.35 -4.59
C PRO A 65 5.93 0.27 -4.14
N ARG A 66 5.45 -0.97 -4.01
CA ARG A 66 6.32 -2.14 -3.73
C ARG A 66 7.12 -2.59 -4.95
N PHE A 67 6.79 -2.06 -6.13
CA PHE A 67 7.56 -2.33 -7.34
C PHE A 67 8.71 -1.36 -7.42
N ARG A 68 9.90 -1.87 -7.75
CA ARG A 68 11.02 -1.02 -8.13
C ARG A 68 10.60 -0.13 -9.30
N SER A 69 11.02 1.13 -9.29
CA SER A 69 10.67 2.11 -10.33
C SER A 69 11.01 1.62 -11.75
N ALA A 70 12.05 0.79 -11.89
CA ALA A 70 12.43 0.15 -13.14
C ALA A 70 11.34 -0.78 -13.72
N LEU A 71 10.61 -1.51 -12.87
CA LEU A 71 9.51 -2.36 -13.30
C LEU A 71 8.33 -1.51 -13.78
N LEU A 72 7.99 -0.47 -13.02
CA LEU A 72 6.95 0.48 -13.41
C LEU A 72 7.26 1.13 -14.76
N ARG A 73 8.51 1.55 -14.96
CA ARG A 73 8.98 2.09 -16.25
C ARG A 73 8.80 1.10 -17.40
N ARG A 74 9.22 -0.15 -17.23
CA ARG A 74 9.04 -1.21 -18.24
C ARG A 74 7.57 -1.44 -18.58
N LEU A 75 6.68 -1.44 -17.57
CA LEU A 75 5.24 -1.60 -17.78
C LEU A 75 4.64 -0.47 -18.61
N ILE A 76 5.06 0.77 -18.33
CA ILE A 76 4.64 1.96 -19.09
C ILE A 76 5.13 1.84 -20.54
N GLU A 77 6.41 1.51 -20.73
CA GLU A 77 7.03 1.34 -22.05
C GLU A 77 6.39 0.21 -22.88
N GLN A 78 5.85 -0.82 -22.23
CA GLN A 78 5.17 -1.96 -22.86
C GLN A 78 3.67 -1.75 -23.08
N GLY A 79 3.15 -0.53 -22.91
CA GLY A 79 1.73 -0.23 -23.16
C GLY A 79 0.78 -0.80 -22.10
N GLY A 80 1.24 -0.96 -20.85
CA GLY A 80 0.37 -1.23 -19.71
C GLY A 80 -0.24 -2.62 -19.64
N THR A 81 0.16 -3.56 -20.52
CA THR A 81 -0.32 -4.95 -20.46
C THR A 81 0.73 -5.85 -19.79
N PRO A 82 0.63 -6.10 -18.47
CA PRO A 82 1.54 -7.02 -17.83
C PRO A 82 1.26 -8.44 -18.35
N ALA A 83 2.22 -9.01 -19.08
CA ALA A 83 2.22 -10.44 -19.34
C ALA A 83 2.07 -11.22 -18.01
N LEU A 84 1.46 -12.40 -18.04
CA LEU A 84 1.26 -13.24 -16.84
C LEU A 84 2.57 -13.46 -16.07
N SER A 85 3.69 -13.52 -16.78
CA SER A 85 5.06 -13.55 -16.25
C SER A 85 5.41 -12.30 -15.43
N ILE A 86 5.03 -11.11 -15.87
CA ILE A 86 5.23 -9.85 -15.13
C ILE A 86 4.35 -9.83 -13.88
N ARG A 87 3.11 -10.35 -13.95
CA ARG A 87 2.22 -10.47 -12.79
C ARG A 87 2.76 -11.44 -11.73
N LEU A 88 3.33 -12.56 -12.17
CA LEU A 88 3.99 -13.53 -11.30
C LEU A 88 5.29 -12.96 -10.72
N GLN A 89 6.12 -12.30 -11.53
CA GLN A 89 7.35 -11.63 -11.07
C GLN A 89 7.04 -10.50 -10.07
N SER A 90 5.97 -9.72 -10.28
CA SER A 90 5.54 -8.68 -9.34
C SER A 90 5.09 -9.26 -8.02
N LEU A 91 4.35 -10.39 -8.03
CA LEU A 91 3.98 -11.13 -6.82
C LEU A 91 5.22 -11.73 -6.11
N LEU A 92 6.16 -12.29 -6.85
CA LEU A 92 7.40 -12.88 -6.31
C LEU A 92 8.34 -11.81 -5.73
N MET A 93 8.50 -10.66 -6.40
CA MET A 93 9.30 -9.54 -5.91
C MET A 93 8.67 -8.92 -4.66
N ALA A 94 7.34 -8.78 -4.65
CA ALA A 94 6.60 -8.37 -3.47
C ALA A 94 6.80 -9.36 -2.31
N ALA A 95 6.74 -10.66 -2.56
CA ALA A 95 6.98 -11.69 -1.54
C ALA A 95 8.45 -11.75 -1.07
N GLY A 96 9.41 -11.39 -1.92
CA GLY A 96 10.85 -11.46 -1.66
C GLY A 96 11.43 -10.33 -0.81
N GLU A 97 10.76 -9.18 -0.70
CA GLU A 97 11.18 -8.08 0.20
C GLU A 97 10.82 -8.35 1.68
N GLN A 98 10.25 -9.51 2.03
CA GLN A 98 10.01 -9.92 3.43
C GLN A 98 11.15 -10.74 4.06
N ALA A 99 12.33 -10.78 3.44
CA ALA A 99 13.53 -11.30 4.11
C ALA A 99 14.11 -10.24 5.07
N PRO A 100 14.52 -10.64 6.29
CA PRO A 100 14.74 -9.77 7.46
C PRO A 100 15.78 -8.66 7.25
#